data_AF-A0A4V6RJI1-F1
#
_entry.id   AF-A0A4V6RJI1-F1
#
_cell.length_a   1.000
_cell.length_b   1.000
_cell.length_c   1.000
_cell.angle_alpha   90.00
_cell.angle_beta   90.00
_cell.angle_gamma   90.00
#
_symmetry.space_group_name_H-M   'P 1'
#
loop_
_entity.id
_entity.type
_entity.pdbx_description
1 polymer ?
#
loop_
_entity_poly.entity_id
_entity_poly.type
_entity_poly.pdbx_seq_one_letter_code
_entity_poly.pdbx_strand_id
1 'polypeptide(L)' 'MGCACNKNKKQWQVVADGGSGRVLFTSTSEATAKAVSKRYENSKVQEKPKEEPATAEQA' A
#
# COMPACT_ATOMS: atom_id res chain seq x y z
N MET A 1 1.70 -10.53 -25.30
CA MET A 1 0.64 -10.51 -24.27
C MET A 1 0.85 -9.29 -23.39
N GLY A 2 0.09 -8.23 -23.65
CA GLY A 2 0.23 -6.98 -22.91
C GLY A 2 -0.31 -7.13 -21.50
N CYS A 3 0.57 -7.03 -20.51
CA CYS A 3 0.18 -7.00 -19.11
C CYS A 3 -0.43 -5.62 -18.80
N ALA A 4 -1.65 -5.39 -19.28
CA ALA A 4 -2.48 -4.22 -18.97
C ALA A 4 -3.05 -4.31 -17.53
N CYS A 5 -2.23 -4.74 -16.59
CA CYS A 5 -2.64 -4.91 -15.20
C CYS A 5 -2.55 -3.57 -14.46
N ASN A 6 -3.64 -2.80 -14.58
CA ASN A 6 -4.18 -1.93 -13.53
C ASN A 6 -3.44 -0.63 -13.19
N LYS A 7 -3.64 0.38 -14.03
CA LYS A 7 -3.33 1.79 -13.70
C LYS A 7 -4.27 2.43 -12.64
N ASN A 8 -5.28 1.71 -12.13
CA ASN A 8 -6.29 2.26 -11.21
C ASN A 8 -6.69 1.30 -10.08
N LYS A 9 -5.85 0.33 -9.71
CA LYS A 9 -6.19 -0.53 -8.56
C LYS A 9 -5.81 0.17 -7.26
N LYS A 10 -6.79 0.30 -6.37
CA LYS A 10 -6.58 0.63 -4.97
C LYS A 10 -5.56 -0.34 -4.39
N GLN A 11 -4.40 0.17 -4.02
CA GLN A 11 -3.39 -0.61 -3.31
C GLN A 11 -3.55 -0.34 -1.81
N TRP A 12 -3.38 -1.39 -1.03
CA TRP A 12 -3.45 -1.39 0.42
C TRP A 12 -2.06 -1.70 0.94
N GLN A 13 -1.61 -0.90 1.91
CA GLN A 13 -0.34 -1.07 2.58
C GLN A 13 -0.56 -1.33 4.06
N VAL A 14 0.21 -2.24 4.62
CA VAL A 14 0.30 -2.50 6.05
C VAL A 14 1.52 -1.73 6.53
N VAL A 15 1.31 -0.76 7.40
CA VAL A 15 2.35 0.10 7.96
C VAL A 15 2.56 -0.27 9.42
N ALA A 16 3.81 -0.41 9.83
CA ALA A 16 4.18 -0.63 11.23
C ALA A 16 3.85 0.61 12.09
N ASP A 17 3.96 0.45 13.41
CA ASP A 17 3.95 1.58 14.35
C ASP A 17 2.70 2.47 14.23
N GLY A 18 1.53 1.82 14.18
CA GLY A 18 0.23 2.49 14.13
C GLY A 18 -0.04 3.29 12.85
N GLY A 19 0.79 3.16 11.82
CA GLY A 19 0.64 3.92 10.58
C GLY A 19 1.74 4.93 10.29
N SER A 20 2.73 5.07 11.18
CA SER A 20 3.84 6.03 11.05
C SER A 20 5.19 5.36 10.79
N GLY A 21 5.25 4.03 10.85
CA GLY A 21 6.46 3.26 10.63
C GLY A 21 6.71 2.90 9.16
N ARG A 22 7.59 1.93 8.95
CA ARG A 22 7.86 1.38 7.61
C ARG A 22 6.68 0.57 7.09
N VAL A 23 6.53 0.55 5.76
CA VAL A 23 5.60 -0.37 5.09
C VAL A 23 6.12 -1.80 5.24
N LEU A 24 5.33 -2.65 5.88
CA LEU A 24 5.63 -4.07 6.08
C LEU A 24 5.15 -4.92 4.91
N PHE A 25 4.04 -4.53 4.28
CA PHE A 25 3.41 -5.29 3.21
C PHE A 25 2.56 -4.40 2.31
N THR A 26 2.48 -4.72 1.02
CA THR A 26 1.60 -4.07 0.07
C THR A 26 0.81 -5.11 -0.73
N SER A 27 -0.47 -4.86 -0.97
CA SER A 27 -1.31 -5.74 -1.78
C SER A 27 -2.45 -4.97 -2.44
N THR A 28 -2.95 -5.47 -3.56
CA THR A 28 -4.12 -4.91 -4.25
C THR A 28 -5.45 -5.33 -3.62
N SER A 29 -5.43 -6.14 -2.55
CA SER A 29 -6.61 -6.69 -1.90
C SER A 29 -6.64 -6.33 -0.41
N GLU A 30 -7.68 -5.62 0.01
CA GLU A 30 -7.87 -5.19 1.41
C GLU A 30 -7.92 -6.39 2.36
N ALA A 31 -8.67 -7.44 1.99
CA ALA A 31 -8.80 -8.66 2.79
C ALA A 31 -7.43 -9.31 3.09
N THR A 32 -6.54 -9.32 2.11
CA THR A 32 -5.17 -9.83 2.26
C THR A 32 -4.34 -8.91 3.16
N ALA A 33 -4.40 -7.60 2.95
CA ALA A 33 -3.69 -6.64 3.81
C ALA A 33 -4.15 -6.72 5.28
N LYS A 34 -5.46 -6.90 5.52
CA LYS A 34 -6.04 -7.08 6.86
C LYS A 34 -5.69 -8.42 7.50
N ALA A 35 -5.55 -9.49 6.71
CA ALA A 35 -5.07 -10.77 7.22
C ALA A 35 -3.59 -10.67 7.64
N VAL A 36 -2.78 -9.97 6.84
CA VAL A 36 -1.36 -9.77 7.11
C VAL A 36 -1.14 -8.81 8.28
N SER A 37 -1.94 -7.76 8.44
CA SER A 37 -1.81 -6.83 9.56
C SER A 37 -2.00 -7.49 10.92
N LYS A 38 -2.79 -8.58 11.00
CA LYS A 38 -2.94 -9.38 12.23
C LYS A 38 -1.67 -10.11 12.66
N ARG A 39 -0.71 -10.30 11.75
CA ARG A 39 0.58 -10.96 12.03
C ARG A 39 1.63 -10.01 12.61
N TYR A 40 1.39 -8.71 12.50
CA TYR A 40 2.34 -7.68 12.90
C TYR A 40 1.68 -6.82 13.99
N GLU A 41 2.19 -6.90 15.22
CA GLU A 41 1.69 -6.06 16.33
C GLU A 41 1.84 -4.57 16.02
N ASN A 42 0.86 -3.78 16.46
CA ASN A 42 0.80 -2.33 16.21
C ASN A 42 0.85 -1.96 14.72
N SER A 43 0.24 -2.75 13.83
CA SER A 43 0.17 -2.42 12.41
C SER A 43 -1.13 -1.76 12.02
N LYS A 44 -1.08 -0.84 11.04
CA LYS A 44 -2.26 -0.19 10.47
C LYS A 44 -2.33 -0.42 8.98
N VAL A 45 -3.50 -0.87 8.51
CA VAL A 45 -3.80 -0.97 7.08
C VAL A 45 -4.23 0.41 6.59
N GLN A 46 -3.61 0.87 5.51
CA GLN A 46 -3.93 2.15 4.87
C GLN A 46 -4.05 1.93 3.36
N GLU A 47 -4.96 2.64 2.71
CA GLU A 47 -4.93 2.74 1.24
C GLU A 47 -3.65 3.51 0.88
N LYS A 48 -2.81 2.92 0.03
CA LYS A 48 -1.70 3.67 -0.57
C LYS A 48 -2.37 4.81 -1.35
N PRO A 49 -2.06 6.08 -1.05
CA PRO A 49 -2.55 7.16 -1.88
C PRO A 49 -2.12 6.83 -3.30
N LYS A 50 -3.08 6.80 -4.22
CA LYS A 50 -2.77 6.73 -5.63
C LYS A 50 -1.79 7.87 -5.85
N GLU A 51 -0.57 7.55 -6.26
CA GLU A 51 0.32 8.52 -6.87
C GLU A 51 -0.50 9.11 -8.04
N GLU A 52 -1.21 10.22 -7.80
CA GLU A 52 -0.99 11.34 -8.69
C GLU A 52 0.53 11.51 -8.67
N PRO A 53 1.19 11.42 -9.84
CA PRO A 53 2.62 11.58 -9.89
C PRO A 53 2.91 12.92 -9.22
N ALA A 54 3.52 12.89 -8.04
CA ALA A 54 4.25 14.03 -7.57
C ALA A 54 5.34 14.20 -8.62
N THR A 55 5.12 15.11 -9.56
CA THR A 55 6.13 15.72 -10.40
C THR A 55 7.17 16.32 -9.44
N ALA A 56 8.09 15.46 -9.01
CA ALA A 56 9.33 15.81 -8.35
C ALA A 56 10.45 15.29 -9.26
N GLU A 57 10.48 15.84 -10.46
CA GLU A 57 11.66 15.97 -11.32
C GLU A 57 11.77 17.50 -11.49
N GLN A 58 12.36 18.24 -10.55
CA GLN A 58 13.79 18.48 -10.35
C GLN A 58 14.57 18.75 -11.66
N ALA A 59 14.74 20.06 -11.91
CA ALA A 59 15.81 20.77 -12.65
C ALA A 59 15.84 20.71 -14.18
#